data_AF-A6UA67-F1
#
_entry.id   AF-A6UA67-F1
#
_cell.length_a   1.000
_cell.length_b   1.000
_cell.length_c   1.000
_cell.angle_alpha   90.00
_cell.angle_beta   90.00
_cell.angle_gamma   90.00
#
_symmetry.space_group_name_H-M   'P 1'
#
loop_
_entity.id
_entity.type
_entity.pdbx_description
1 polymer ?
#
loop_
_entity_poly.entity_id
_entity_poly.type
_entity_poly.pdbx_seq_one_letter_code
_entity_poly.pdbx_strand_id
1 'polypeptide(L)'
;MIEFVAENLAPIMFVSLIVFLLLGYPVAFSLAANGLLFFIIGVELAPLSDSINLSWPLLNALPERFWGVMSNDTLLAIPFFTFMGIVLERSGMAEDLLDTIGQLFGPVRGGLAYAVIFVGALLAATTGVVAASVIAMGLISLPIMLRYGYDRRVASGVIAASGTLAQIIPPSLVLIVLADQLGRSVGDMYAGALIPGLILTSLYMGYILLMSFLKRDSMPALPLEARTLGSGVTSLLVALVVAAGIAYAAHVYFSPTQGENADILGATVGVLFIYLVALADRAFKINALSRLAQQVIIVLIPPLALIFLVLGTIFLGIATPTEGGAMGAVGALVMAAAKGRLSMEVIRAALASTTRLSAFVLFILIGARVFSLTFYGVNGHLWVEHLLTALPGGEIGFLIAVNVLVFFLAFFLDFFELAFIIVPLLAPAADKLGIDLIWFGVLLGINMQTSFMHPPFGFALFYLRSVAARVPYLDKVTGKRMQPVTTGQIYWGAVPFVCIQIIMVALTLMFPQMVLHYKGTGSEVDPSTIKIEVPGFGSGGGGLTLPDNGGGLGLPGGLQLPGGSPLDESRQPAQPDTAPKQNNTAPDLSAPPSFN
;
A
#
# COMPACT_ATOMS: atom_id res chain seq x y z
N MET A 1 -41.26 0.19 22.03
CA MET A 1 -39.86 -0.24 22.27
C MET A 1 -39.29 -0.99 21.08
N ILE A 2 -39.98 -2.00 20.55
CA ILE A 2 -39.50 -2.79 19.38
C ILE A 2 -39.39 -1.92 18.11
N GLU A 3 -40.36 -1.04 17.83
CA GLU A 3 -40.30 -0.10 16.69
C GLU A 3 -39.09 0.85 16.77
N PHE A 4 -38.80 1.42 17.94
CA PHE A 4 -37.61 2.24 18.16
C PHE A 4 -36.31 1.47 17.87
N VAL A 5 -36.24 0.19 18.24
CA VAL A 5 -35.09 -0.67 17.92
C VAL A 5 -35.02 -0.95 16.42
N ALA A 6 -36.15 -1.14 15.75
CA ALA A 6 -36.21 -1.36 14.30
C ALA A 6 -35.73 -0.12 13.52
N GLU A 7 -36.15 1.09 13.92
CA GLU A 7 -35.69 2.34 13.30
C GLU A 7 -34.20 2.62 13.55
N ASN A 8 -33.68 2.24 14.73
CA ASN A 8 -32.29 2.50 15.13
C ASN A 8 -31.38 1.26 14.97
N LEU A 9 -31.75 0.31 14.12
CA LEU A 9 -31.02 -0.96 14.01
C LEU A 9 -29.58 -0.77 13.51
N ALA A 10 -29.36 0.15 12.56
CA ALA A 10 -28.03 0.48 12.04
C ALA A 10 -27.05 1.02 13.12
N PRO A 11 -27.37 2.08 13.88
CA PRO A 11 -26.49 2.56 14.95
C PRO A 11 -26.31 1.51 16.05
N ILE A 12 -27.35 0.76 16.41
CA ILE A 12 -27.23 -0.32 17.42
C ILE A 12 -26.27 -1.41 16.93
N MET A 13 -26.38 -1.83 15.67
CA MET A 13 -25.49 -2.82 15.06
C MET A 13 -24.04 -2.35 15.01
N PHE A 14 -23.81 -1.06 14.71
CA PHE A 14 -22.48 -0.46 14.69
C PHE A 14 -21.86 -0.35 16.09
N VAL A 15 -22.61 0.12 17.09
CA VAL A 15 -22.15 0.19 18.48
C VAL A 15 -21.92 -1.21 19.06
N SER A 16 -22.80 -2.17 18.74
CA SER A 16 -22.61 -3.57 19.09
C SER A 16 -21.31 -4.12 18.53
N LEU A 17 -20.99 -3.85 17.26
CA LEU A 17 -19.71 -4.26 16.68
C LEU A 17 -18.54 -3.73 17.52
N ILE A 18 -18.54 -2.45 17.90
CA ILE A 18 -17.49 -1.87 18.75
C ILE A 18 -17.38 -2.65 20.07
N VAL A 19 -18.49 -2.98 20.72
CA VAL A 19 -18.48 -3.76 21.96
C VAL A 19 -17.90 -5.17 21.73
N PHE A 20 -18.31 -5.88 20.69
CA PHE A 20 -17.76 -7.20 20.34
C PHE A 20 -16.25 -7.15 20.09
N LEU A 21 -15.76 -6.08 19.46
CA LEU A 21 -14.33 -5.87 19.24
C LEU A 21 -13.57 -5.60 20.55
N LEU A 22 -14.16 -4.82 21.46
CA LEU A 22 -13.58 -4.53 22.77
C LEU A 22 -13.50 -5.75 23.69
N LEU A 23 -14.32 -6.78 23.47
CA LEU A 23 -14.23 -8.06 24.19
C LEU A 23 -12.96 -8.86 23.83
N GLY A 24 -12.21 -8.46 22.80
CA GLY A 24 -10.94 -9.09 22.41
C GLY A 24 -11.10 -10.39 21.62
N TYR A 25 -12.30 -10.68 21.11
CA TYR A 25 -12.51 -11.81 20.18
C TYR A 25 -11.90 -11.49 18.80
N PRO A 26 -11.39 -12.51 18.06
CA PRO A 26 -10.81 -12.27 16.75
C PRO A 26 -11.80 -11.60 15.79
N VAL A 27 -11.36 -10.54 15.13
CA VAL A 27 -12.23 -9.59 14.42
C VAL A 27 -13.10 -10.27 13.35
N ALA A 28 -12.53 -11.22 12.60
CA ALA A 28 -13.26 -11.99 11.60
C ALA A 28 -14.55 -12.64 12.16
N PHE A 29 -14.44 -13.27 13.34
CA PHE A 29 -15.57 -13.92 13.99
C PHE A 29 -16.52 -12.91 14.63
N SER A 30 -15.99 -11.83 15.22
CA SER A 30 -16.81 -10.75 15.77
C SER A 30 -17.69 -10.10 14.69
N LEU A 31 -17.14 -9.84 13.50
CA LEU A 31 -17.88 -9.31 12.37
C LEU A 31 -18.93 -10.28 11.85
N ALA A 32 -18.56 -11.55 11.65
CA ALA A 32 -19.48 -12.56 11.17
C ALA A 32 -20.63 -12.79 12.16
N ALA A 33 -20.32 -12.88 13.46
CA ALA A 33 -21.31 -13.06 14.51
C ALA A 33 -22.23 -11.85 14.64
N ASN A 34 -21.68 -10.63 14.71
CA ASN A 34 -22.49 -9.41 14.78
C ASN A 34 -23.35 -9.25 13.52
N GLY A 35 -22.77 -9.47 12.34
CA GLY A 35 -23.50 -9.45 11.06
C GLY A 35 -24.65 -10.45 11.05
N LEU A 36 -24.40 -11.72 11.34
CA LEU A 36 -25.43 -12.76 11.28
C LEU A 36 -26.49 -12.60 12.38
N LEU A 37 -26.09 -12.18 13.58
CA LEU A 37 -27.01 -11.91 14.69
C LEU A 37 -28.00 -10.79 14.32
N PHE A 38 -27.47 -9.66 13.84
CA PHE A 38 -28.32 -8.54 13.41
C PHE A 38 -29.05 -8.81 12.10
N PHE A 39 -28.59 -9.77 11.29
CA PHE A 39 -29.35 -10.25 10.15
C PHE A 39 -30.63 -10.93 10.59
N ILE A 40 -30.55 -11.87 11.54
CA ILE A 40 -31.72 -12.57 12.08
C ILE A 40 -32.67 -11.56 12.73
N ILE A 41 -32.14 -10.69 13.60
CA ILE A 41 -32.96 -9.65 14.26
C ILE A 41 -33.59 -8.73 13.21
N GLY A 42 -32.83 -8.30 12.19
CA GLY A 42 -33.31 -7.41 11.16
C GLY A 42 -34.40 -8.03 10.28
N VAL A 43 -34.30 -9.32 9.92
CA VAL A 43 -35.36 -10.01 9.17
C VAL A 43 -36.65 -10.10 9.97
N GLU A 44 -36.57 -10.39 11.28
CA GLU A 44 -37.75 -10.43 12.16
C GLU A 44 -38.36 -9.03 12.39
N LEU A 45 -37.54 -7.97 12.36
CA LEU A 45 -38.00 -6.59 12.52
C LEU A 45 -38.38 -5.91 11.19
N ALA A 46 -38.04 -6.50 10.04
CA ALA A 46 -38.35 -5.94 8.73
C ALA A 46 -39.84 -5.63 8.50
N PRO A 47 -40.80 -6.45 8.97
CA PRO A 47 -42.23 -6.12 8.86
C PRO A 47 -42.65 -4.88 9.67
N LEU A 48 -41.81 -4.41 10.60
CA LEU A 48 -42.11 -3.32 11.53
C LEU A 48 -41.41 -2.01 11.16
N SER A 49 -40.57 -1.98 10.11
CA SER A 49 -39.87 -0.79 9.68
C SER A 49 -39.60 -0.78 8.18
N ASP A 50 -40.00 0.30 7.51
CA ASP A 50 -39.72 0.54 6.09
C ASP A 50 -38.22 0.78 5.81
N SER A 51 -37.40 0.98 6.85
CA SER A 51 -35.96 1.20 6.72
C SER A 51 -35.13 -0.08 6.64
N ILE A 52 -35.73 -1.27 6.80
CA ILE A 52 -35.01 -2.54 6.82
C ILE A 52 -35.32 -3.35 5.55
N ASN A 53 -34.29 -3.51 4.71
CA ASN A 53 -34.32 -4.26 3.45
C ASN A 53 -33.68 -5.65 3.59
N LEU A 54 -33.99 -6.37 4.68
CA LEU A 54 -33.45 -7.70 4.96
C LEU A 54 -34.48 -8.80 4.72
N SER A 55 -34.03 -9.90 4.11
CA SER A 55 -34.85 -11.09 3.90
C SER A 55 -33.98 -12.35 3.85
N TRP A 56 -34.49 -13.50 4.30
CA TRP A 56 -33.76 -14.77 4.29
C TRP A 56 -33.08 -15.13 2.95
N PRO A 57 -33.70 -14.91 1.77
CA PRO A 57 -33.04 -15.16 0.49
C PRO A 57 -31.77 -14.36 0.24
N LEU A 58 -31.59 -13.20 0.89
CA LEU A 58 -30.39 -12.38 0.73
C LEU A 58 -29.11 -13.10 1.21
N LEU A 59 -29.22 -14.08 2.13
CA LEU A 59 -28.07 -14.91 2.52
C LEU A 59 -27.53 -15.75 1.36
N ASN A 60 -28.34 -16.07 0.35
CA ASN A 60 -27.88 -16.79 -0.84
C ASN A 60 -26.91 -15.97 -1.69
N ALA A 61 -26.79 -14.65 -1.45
CA ALA A 61 -25.75 -13.83 -2.08
C ALA A 61 -24.38 -13.96 -1.39
N LEU A 62 -24.29 -14.52 -0.18
CA LEU A 62 -23.02 -14.64 0.55
C LEU A 62 -21.98 -15.51 -0.18
N PRO A 63 -22.31 -16.68 -0.76
CA PRO A 63 -21.33 -17.49 -1.49
C PRO A 63 -20.64 -16.71 -2.62
N GLU A 64 -21.41 -15.99 -3.44
CA GLU A 64 -20.87 -15.17 -4.54
C GLU A 64 -20.02 -14.02 -4.00
N ARG A 65 -20.46 -13.35 -2.92
CA ARG A 65 -19.69 -12.27 -2.27
C ARG A 65 -18.40 -12.78 -1.64
N PHE A 66 -18.39 -14.00 -1.10
CA PHE A 66 -17.16 -14.63 -0.60
C PHE A 66 -16.24 -14.99 -1.76
N TRP A 67 -16.78 -15.59 -2.82
CA TRP A 67 -16.02 -15.95 -4.01
C TRP A 67 -15.34 -14.73 -4.65
N GLY A 68 -16.10 -13.65 -4.90
CA GLY A 68 -15.57 -12.43 -5.51
C GLY A 68 -14.46 -11.75 -4.71
N VAL A 69 -14.41 -11.97 -3.39
CA VAL A 69 -13.29 -11.48 -2.56
C VAL A 69 -12.09 -12.41 -2.62
N MET A 70 -12.32 -13.72 -2.58
CA MET A 70 -11.25 -14.71 -2.67
C MET A 70 -10.58 -14.68 -4.06
N SER A 71 -11.30 -14.29 -5.10
CA SER A 71 -10.80 -14.14 -6.47
C SER A 71 -10.32 -12.73 -6.80
N ASN A 72 -10.10 -11.86 -5.81
CA ASN A 72 -9.62 -10.50 -6.08
C ASN A 72 -8.12 -10.50 -6.40
N ASP A 73 -7.81 -10.17 -7.65
CA ASP A 73 -6.43 -10.17 -8.17
C ASP A 73 -5.54 -9.14 -7.47
N THR A 74 -6.06 -7.98 -7.06
CA THR A 74 -5.30 -6.95 -6.34
C THR A 74 -4.81 -7.47 -5.00
N LEU A 75 -5.62 -8.28 -4.32
CA LEU A 75 -5.27 -8.87 -3.02
C LEU A 75 -4.24 -9.99 -3.14
N LEU A 76 -4.01 -10.57 -4.33
CA LEU A 76 -2.89 -11.49 -4.57
C LEU A 76 -1.53 -10.80 -4.44
N ALA A 77 -1.47 -9.47 -4.55
CA ALA A 77 -0.25 -8.73 -4.26
C ALA A 77 0.20 -8.91 -2.79
N ILE A 78 -0.74 -9.10 -1.85
CA ILE A 78 -0.43 -9.25 -0.42
C ILE A 78 0.52 -10.43 -0.15
N PRO A 79 0.21 -11.67 -0.55
CA PRO A 79 1.13 -12.78 -0.35
C PRO A 79 2.46 -12.58 -1.06
N PHE A 80 2.50 -12.03 -2.27
CA PHE A 80 3.76 -11.86 -3.00
C PHE A 80 4.70 -10.84 -2.35
N PHE A 81 4.18 -9.66 -1.98
CA PHE A 81 4.96 -8.64 -1.28
C PHE A 81 5.37 -9.09 0.12
N THR A 82 4.48 -9.75 0.86
CA THR A 82 4.82 -10.34 2.16
C THR A 82 5.94 -11.37 2.03
N PHE A 83 5.85 -12.26 1.04
CA PHE A 83 6.86 -13.28 0.80
C PHE A 83 8.21 -12.65 0.44
N MET A 84 8.22 -11.71 -0.50
CA MET A 84 9.41 -10.94 -0.89
C MET A 84 10.08 -10.32 0.33
N GLY A 85 9.31 -9.59 1.15
CA GLY A 85 9.78 -8.96 2.37
C GLY A 85 10.44 -9.93 3.33
N ILE A 86 9.77 -11.03 3.64
CA ILE A 86 10.25 -12.01 4.61
C ILE A 86 11.50 -12.73 4.09
N VAL A 87 11.59 -13.02 2.78
CA VAL A 87 12.81 -13.60 2.19
C VAL A 87 14.00 -12.65 2.34
N LEU A 88 13.81 -11.36 2.06
CA LEU A 88 14.88 -10.36 2.23
C LEU A 88 15.30 -10.20 3.69
N GLU A 89 14.33 -10.16 4.60
CA GLU A 89 14.61 -10.07 6.03
C GLU A 89 15.35 -11.31 6.55
N ARG A 90 14.83 -12.51 6.27
CA ARG A 90 15.37 -13.79 6.76
C ARG A 90 16.68 -14.19 6.12
N SER A 91 17.00 -13.67 4.93
CA SER A 91 18.33 -13.81 4.32
C SER A 91 19.37 -12.86 4.93
N GLY A 92 19.05 -12.14 6.01
CA GLY A 92 19.99 -11.26 6.71
C GLY A 92 20.39 -10.03 5.88
N MET A 93 19.63 -9.68 4.84
CA MET A 93 19.88 -8.46 4.07
C MET A 93 19.68 -7.22 4.93
N ALA A 94 18.65 -7.25 5.79
CA ALA A 94 18.37 -6.19 6.76
C ALA A 94 19.55 -5.93 7.69
N GLU A 95 20.22 -6.99 8.15
CA GLU A 95 21.41 -6.90 9.00
C GLU A 95 22.60 -6.30 8.24
N ASP A 96 22.88 -6.78 7.02
CA ASP A 96 23.94 -6.23 6.17
C ASP A 96 23.71 -4.72 5.91
N LEU A 97 22.47 -4.33 5.61
CA LEU A 97 22.07 -2.94 5.37
C LEU A 97 22.27 -2.09 6.63
N LEU A 98 21.80 -2.56 7.78
CA LEU A 98 21.95 -1.85 9.05
C LEU A 98 23.40 -1.69 9.46
N ASP A 99 24.24 -2.72 9.34
CA ASP A 99 25.67 -2.61 9.67
C ASP A 99 26.36 -1.63 8.71
N THR A 100 26.13 -1.77 7.41
CA THR A 100 26.78 -0.94 6.39
C THR A 100 26.37 0.54 6.52
N ILE A 101 25.08 0.82 6.65
CA ILE A 101 24.57 2.19 6.80
C ILE A 101 24.89 2.75 8.20
N GLY A 102 24.89 1.91 9.24
CA GLY A 102 25.34 2.26 10.59
C GLY A 102 26.79 2.74 10.61
N GLN A 103 27.65 2.13 9.80
CA GLN A 103 29.04 2.57 9.64
C GLN A 103 29.19 3.82 8.77
N LEU A 104 28.35 3.98 7.73
CA LEU A 104 28.30 5.19 6.91
C LEU A 104 27.98 6.44 7.74
N PHE A 105 26.95 6.35 8.59
CA PHE A 105 26.55 7.45 9.48
C PHE A 105 27.30 7.45 10.83
N GLY A 106 28.08 6.41 11.12
CA GLY A 106 28.78 6.24 12.40
C GLY A 106 29.65 7.41 12.86
N PRO A 107 30.33 8.16 11.97
CA PRO A 107 31.07 9.36 12.36
C PRO A 107 30.23 10.49 12.96
N VAL A 108 28.93 10.51 12.65
CA VAL A 108 28.02 11.59 13.02
C VAL A 108 27.30 11.24 14.33
N ARG A 109 27.08 12.23 15.20
CA ARG A 109 26.23 12.06 16.39
C ARG A 109 24.80 11.77 15.96
N GLY A 110 24.14 10.81 16.60
CA GLY A 110 22.86 10.28 16.09
C GLY A 110 22.99 9.34 14.89
N GLY A 111 24.22 9.02 14.46
CA GLY A 111 24.52 8.20 13.29
C GLY A 111 23.73 6.90 13.17
N LEU A 112 23.68 6.13 14.27
CA LEU A 112 22.93 4.87 14.31
C LEU A 112 21.42 5.10 14.20
N ALA A 113 20.88 6.18 14.77
CA ALA A 113 19.46 6.49 14.63
C ALA A 113 19.10 6.87 13.19
N TYR A 114 19.95 7.61 12.48
CA TYR A 114 19.77 7.85 11.04
C TYR A 114 19.80 6.55 10.23
N ALA A 115 20.74 5.66 10.55
CA ALA A 115 20.83 4.37 9.89
C ALA A 115 19.57 3.52 10.12
N VAL A 116 19.03 3.51 11.34
CA VAL A 116 17.80 2.81 11.67
C VAL A 116 16.63 3.41 10.89
N ILE A 117 16.46 4.74 10.84
CA ILE A 117 15.38 5.38 10.07
C ILE A 117 15.50 5.08 8.58
N PHE A 118 16.70 5.23 8.01
CA PHE A 118 16.93 5.03 6.59
C PHE A 118 16.73 3.56 6.17
N VAL A 119 17.34 2.63 6.91
CA VAL A 119 17.20 1.20 6.60
C VAL A 119 15.79 0.74 6.89
N GLY A 120 15.14 1.23 7.94
CA GLY A 120 13.75 0.90 8.18
C GLY A 120 12.81 1.48 7.13
N ALA A 121 13.09 2.65 6.56
CA ALA A 121 12.36 3.17 5.39
C ALA A 121 12.56 2.31 4.13
N LEU A 122 13.78 1.83 3.90
CA LEU A 122 14.09 0.93 2.79
C LEU A 122 13.45 -0.46 2.95
N LEU A 123 13.51 -1.02 4.17
CA LEU A 123 12.88 -2.30 4.49
C LEU A 123 11.36 -2.19 4.55
N ALA A 124 10.83 -1.04 4.94
CA ALA A 124 9.41 -0.74 4.89
C ALA A 124 8.85 -0.94 3.49
N ALA A 125 9.55 -0.40 2.47
CA ALA A 125 9.20 -0.56 1.07
C ALA A 125 9.21 -2.03 0.60
N THR A 126 9.99 -2.93 1.22
CA THR A 126 10.05 -4.33 0.78
C THR A 126 9.18 -5.28 1.59
N THR A 127 8.94 -4.97 2.86
CA THR A 127 8.27 -5.88 3.80
C THR A 127 6.79 -5.63 3.94
N GLY A 128 6.35 -4.37 3.92
CA GLY A 128 4.93 -3.98 4.06
C GLY A 128 4.25 -4.43 5.38
N VAL A 129 4.96 -5.12 6.28
CA VAL A 129 4.42 -5.70 7.52
C VAL A 129 5.14 -5.12 8.72
N VAL A 130 4.45 -4.21 9.42
CA VAL A 130 4.98 -3.44 10.55
C VAL A 130 5.54 -4.35 11.66
N ALA A 131 4.83 -5.45 11.97
CA ALA A 131 5.25 -6.37 13.02
C ALA A 131 6.63 -6.98 12.75
N ALA A 132 6.86 -7.45 11.52
CA ALA A 132 8.11 -8.06 11.11
C ALA A 132 9.26 -7.04 11.17
N SER A 133 9.07 -5.85 10.59
CA SER A 133 10.10 -4.80 10.57
C SER A 133 10.49 -4.34 11.98
N VAL A 134 9.52 -4.08 12.86
CA VAL A 134 9.80 -3.63 14.24
C VAL A 134 10.50 -4.73 15.05
N ILE A 135 10.09 -5.99 14.89
CA ILE A 135 10.73 -7.13 15.58
C ILE A 135 12.17 -7.31 15.09
N ALA A 136 12.39 -7.31 13.77
CA ALA A 136 13.71 -7.47 13.18
C ALA A 136 14.66 -6.34 13.60
N MET A 137 14.22 -5.09 13.44
CA MET A 137 15.00 -3.92 13.85
C MET A 137 15.19 -3.87 15.36
N GLY A 138 14.22 -4.31 16.15
CA GLY A 138 14.35 -4.43 17.60
C GLY A 138 15.37 -5.49 18.02
N LEU A 139 15.43 -6.64 17.35
CA LEU A 139 16.41 -7.69 17.64
C LEU A 139 17.83 -7.30 17.21
N ILE A 140 17.96 -6.58 16.09
CA ILE A 140 19.26 -6.23 15.51
C ILE A 140 19.77 -4.89 16.05
N SER A 141 18.99 -3.82 15.88
CA SER A 141 19.45 -2.45 16.15
C SER A 141 19.44 -2.09 17.63
N LEU A 142 18.46 -2.54 18.42
CA LEU A 142 18.35 -2.13 19.83
C LEU A 142 19.60 -2.52 20.63
N PRO A 143 20.11 -3.77 20.60
CA PRO A 143 21.31 -4.12 21.34
C PRO A 143 22.53 -3.31 20.91
N ILE A 144 22.66 -3.02 19.61
CA ILE A 144 23.77 -2.25 19.04
C ILE A 144 23.72 -0.79 19.53
N MET A 145 22.57 -0.15 19.45
CA MET A 145 22.39 1.23 19.92
C MET A 145 22.70 1.36 21.41
N LEU A 146 22.19 0.43 22.23
CA LEU A 146 22.46 0.43 23.67
C LEU A 146 23.93 0.18 23.99
N ARG A 147 24.60 -0.73 23.26
CA ARG A 147 26.04 -1.01 23.42
C ARG A 147 26.88 0.25 23.28
N TYR A 148 26.53 1.11 22.32
CA TYR A 148 27.24 2.37 22.07
C TYR A 148 26.71 3.55 22.87
N GLY A 149 25.84 3.32 23.87
CA GLY A 149 25.44 4.34 24.83
C GLY A 149 24.26 5.21 24.41
N TYR A 150 23.44 4.78 23.45
CA TYR A 150 22.20 5.50 23.14
C TYR A 150 21.23 5.44 24.32
N ASP A 151 20.53 6.56 24.54
CA ASP A 151 19.42 6.60 25.48
C ASP A 151 18.33 5.61 25.05
N ARG A 152 17.79 4.88 26.04
CA ARG A 152 16.81 3.81 25.79
C ARG A 152 15.55 4.31 25.14
N ARG A 153 15.08 5.52 25.52
CA ARG A 153 13.84 6.09 24.98
C ARG A 153 14.03 6.47 23.53
N VAL A 154 15.16 7.10 23.20
CA VAL A 154 15.49 7.44 21.82
C VAL A 154 15.63 6.18 20.97
N ALA A 155 16.42 5.21 21.42
CA ALA A 155 16.61 3.96 20.68
C ALA A 155 15.29 3.23 20.45
N SER A 156 14.45 3.10 21.49
CA SER A 156 13.16 2.43 21.34
C SER A 156 12.19 3.21 20.45
N GLY A 157 12.15 4.53 20.59
CA GLY A 157 11.29 5.40 19.80
C GLY A 157 11.62 5.33 18.32
N VAL A 158 12.90 5.46 17.96
CA VAL A 158 13.38 5.41 16.58
C VAL A 158 13.06 4.06 15.93
N ILE A 159 13.31 2.95 16.63
CA ILE A 159 13.06 1.61 16.09
C ILE A 159 11.56 1.39 15.88
N ALA A 160 10.73 1.73 16.85
CA ALA A 160 9.28 1.60 16.73
C ALA A 160 8.73 2.49 15.59
N ALA A 161 9.17 3.74 15.53
CA ALA A 161 8.77 4.68 14.49
C ALA A 161 9.17 4.20 13.10
N SER A 162 10.43 3.82 12.93
CA SER A 162 10.96 3.41 11.65
C SER A 162 10.31 2.15 11.12
N GLY A 163 9.98 1.18 11.98
CA GLY A 163 9.29 -0.03 11.54
C GLY A 163 7.83 0.22 11.10
N THR A 164 7.21 1.32 11.54
CA THR A 164 5.85 1.69 11.08
C THR A 164 5.83 2.34 9.70
N LEU A 165 6.98 2.77 9.16
CA LEU A 165 7.07 3.38 7.82
C LEU A 165 6.60 2.42 6.71
N ALA A 166 6.54 1.11 6.98
CA ALA A 166 6.00 0.08 6.09
C ALA A 166 4.56 0.34 5.64
N GLN A 167 3.81 1.15 6.39
CA GLN A 167 2.43 1.48 6.06
C GLN A 167 2.29 2.57 4.98
N ILE A 168 3.28 3.44 4.80
CA ILE A 168 3.15 4.62 3.93
C ILE A 168 4.18 4.65 2.80
N ILE A 169 5.35 4.02 2.95
CA ILE A 169 6.40 4.02 1.93
C ILE A 169 6.10 2.94 0.88
N PRO A 170 5.91 3.30 -0.41
CA PRO A 170 5.67 2.33 -1.47
C PRO A 170 6.89 1.42 -1.78
N PRO A 171 6.66 0.16 -2.21
CA PRO A 171 5.37 -0.52 -2.27
C PRO A 171 4.86 -0.94 -0.88
N SER A 172 3.63 -0.56 -0.55
CA SER A 172 3.02 -0.79 0.77
C SER A 172 1.75 -1.62 0.68
N LEU A 173 1.67 -2.67 1.50
CA LEU A 173 0.48 -3.52 1.63
C LEU A 173 -0.75 -2.72 2.07
N VAL A 174 -0.58 -1.75 2.97
CA VAL A 174 -1.69 -0.92 3.46
C VAL A 174 -2.29 -0.11 2.31
N LEU A 175 -1.43 0.52 1.49
CA LEU A 175 -1.87 1.31 0.34
C LEU A 175 -2.52 0.46 -0.75
N ILE A 176 -2.04 -0.77 -0.99
CA ILE A 176 -2.71 -1.72 -1.91
C ILE A 176 -4.15 -1.97 -1.46
N VAL A 177 -4.34 -2.29 -0.18
CA VAL A 177 -5.67 -2.59 0.34
C VAL A 177 -6.56 -1.37 0.33
N LEU A 178 -6.05 -0.19 0.69
CA LEU A 178 -6.82 1.05 0.64
C LEU A 178 -7.24 1.39 -0.80
N ALA A 179 -6.34 1.24 -1.77
CA ALA A 179 -6.65 1.44 -3.19
C ALA A 179 -7.76 0.50 -3.67
N ASP A 180 -7.68 -0.79 -3.31
CA ASP A 180 -8.71 -1.78 -3.60
C ASP A 180 -10.07 -1.41 -2.97
N GLN A 181 -10.08 -1.05 -1.69
CA GLN A 181 -11.30 -0.70 -0.97
C GLN A 181 -11.92 0.63 -1.41
N LEU A 182 -11.11 1.55 -1.93
CA LEU A 182 -11.57 2.82 -2.49
C LEU A 182 -11.89 2.73 -3.99
N GLY A 183 -11.67 1.58 -4.63
CA GLY A 183 -11.88 1.40 -6.07
C GLY A 183 -10.96 2.29 -6.92
N ARG A 184 -9.71 2.50 -6.49
CA ARG A 184 -8.72 3.36 -7.16
C ARG A 184 -7.48 2.56 -7.58
N SER A 185 -6.69 3.14 -8.49
CA SER A 185 -5.43 2.55 -8.94
C SER A 185 -4.42 2.49 -7.79
N VAL A 186 -3.79 1.32 -7.62
CA VAL A 186 -2.68 1.15 -6.68
C VAL A 186 -1.49 2.01 -7.07
N GLY A 187 -1.22 2.16 -8.38
CA GLY A 187 -0.13 2.99 -8.88
C GLY A 187 -0.31 4.46 -8.49
N ASP A 188 -1.53 4.99 -8.63
CA ASP A 188 -1.85 6.37 -8.24
C ASP A 188 -1.78 6.55 -6.71
N MET A 189 -2.24 5.54 -5.95
CA MET A 189 -2.13 5.54 -4.48
C MET A 189 -0.66 5.56 -4.03
N TYR A 190 0.20 4.78 -4.69
CA TYR A 190 1.65 4.79 -4.44
C TYR A 190 2.27 6.13 -4.83
N ALA A 191 1.90 6.68 -5.98
CA ALA A 191 2.40 7.99 -6.41
C ALA A 191 2.03 9.05 -5.36
N GLY A 192 0.75 9.14 -4.99
CA GLY A 192 0.28 10.12 -4.00
C GLY A 192 0.85 9.93 -2.59
N ALA A 193 1.25 8.72 -2.20
CA ALA A 193 1.87 8.45 -0.90
C ALA A 193 3.38 8.72 -0.85
N LEU A 194 4.06 8.79 -2.01
CA LEU A 194 5.51 8.89 -2.08
C LEU A 194 6.05 10.15 -1.40
N ILE A 195 5.52 11.32 -1.75
CA ILE A 195 5.94 12.60 -1.16
C ILE A 195 5.65 12.63 0.35
N PRO A 196 4.43 12.30 0.83
CA PRO A 196 4.14 12.21 2.26
C PRO A 196 5.07 11.26 3.02
N GLY A 197 5.37 10.08 2.46
CA GLY A 197 6.28 9.11 3.06
C GLY A 197 7.72 9.63 3.19
N LEU A 198 8.22 10.33 2.17
CA LEU A 198 9.54 10.96 2.20
C LEU A 198 9.60 12.14 3.18
N ILE A 199 8.55 12.95 3.26
CA ILE A 199 8.44 14.05 4.24
C ILE A 199 8.43 13.48 5.66
N LEU A 200 7.61 12.46 5.93
CA LEU A 200 7.56 11.83 7.25
C LEU A 200 8.92 11.27 7.66
N THR A 201 9.60 10.55 6.75
CA THR A 201 10.95 10.04 6.97
C THR A 201 11.94 11.17 7.26
N SER A 202 11.84 12.28 6.51
CA SER A 202 12.67 13.46 6.71
C SER A 202 12.39 14.16 8.04
N LEU A 203 11.14 14.22 8.49
CA LEU A 203 10.76 14.75 9.80
C LEU A 203 11.34 13.89 10.94
N TYR A 204 11.34 12.56 10.78
CA TYR A 204 12.00 11.66 11.74
C TYR A 204 13.51 11.93 11.81
N MET A 205 14.18 12.07 10.67
CA MET A 205 15.60 12.43 10.63
C MET A 205 15.85 13.83 11.22
N GLY A 206 14.99 14.80 10.92
CA GLY A 206 15.06 16.16 11.46
C GLY A 206 14.91 16.20 12.98
N TYR A 207 14.03 15.37 13.55
CA TYR A 207 13.93 15.22 15.00
C TYR A 207 15.22 14.67 15.62
N ILE A 208 15.84 13.66 15.00
CA ILE A 208 17.13 13.12 15.47
C ILE A 208 18.24 14.16 15.35
N LEU A 209 18.24 14.95 14.27
CA LEU A 209 19.17 16.07 14.10
C LEU A 209 19.01 17.10 15.23
N LEU A 210 17.79 17.55 15.48
CA LEU A 210 17.48 18.48 16.56
C LEU A 210 17.92 17.93 17.93
N MET A 211 17.61 16.67 18.21
CA MET A 211 17.99 16.01 19.46
C MET A 211 19.51 15.78 19.58
N SER A 212 20.22 15.60 18.47
CA SER A 212 21.69 15.46 18.46
C SER A 212 22.40 16.75 18.90
N PHE A 213 21.77 17.91 18.66
CA PHE A 213 22.24 19.20 19.15
C PHE A 213 21.84 19.47 20.60
N LEU A 214 20.58 19.18 20.96
CA LEU A 214 20.02 19.44 22.30
C LEU A 214 20.53 18.48 23.38
N LYS A 215 20.64 17.19 23.07
CA LYS A 215 21.01 16.13 24.01
C LYS A 215 22.15 15.28 23.46
N ARG A 216 23.33 15.92 23.34
CA ARG A 216 24.55 15.34 22.77
C ARG A 216 24.94 13.98 23.38
N ASP A 217 24.75 13.81 24.68
CA ASP A 217 25.13 12.58 25.40
C ASP A 217 24.16 11.41 25.19
N SER A 218 22.92 11.69 24.75
CA SER A 218 21.90 10.66 24.55
C SER A 218 22.07 9.87 23.25
N MET A 219 22.88 10.37 22.31
CA MET A 219 23.09 9.79 20.99
C MET A 219 24.55 10.00 20.51
N PRO A 220 25.52 9.36 21.19
CA PRO A 220 26.92 9.49 20.83
C PRO A 220 27.20 8.96 19.41
N ALA A 221 28.26 9.48 18.79
CA ALA A 221 28.80 8.92 17.55
C ALA A 221 29.47 7.57 17.82
N LEU A 222 29.57 6.71 16.80
CA LEU A 222 30.27 5.44 16.93
C LEU A 222 31.77 5.70 17.25
N PRO A 223 32.34 5.01 18.26
CA PRO A 223 33.75 5.14 18.60
C PRO A 223 34.62 4.61 17.45
N LEU A 224 35.85 5.12 17.32
CA LEU A 224 36.73 4.80 16.18
C LEU A 224 37.03 3.30 16.09
N GLU A 225 37.14 2.63 17.24
CA GLU A 225 37.40 1.20 17.35
C GLU A 225 36.26 0.34 16.78
N ALA A 226 35.04 0.89 16.74
CA ALA A 226 33.87 0.22 16.19
C ALA A 226 33.63 0.51 14.70
N ARG A 227 34.39 1.41 14.07
CA ARG A 227 34.25 1.78 12.66
C ARG A 227 35.10 0.86 11.78
N THR A 228 34.61 -0.35 11.51
CA THR A 228 35.38 -1.39 10.83
C THR A 228 35.67 -1.10 9.35
N LEU A 229 34.83 -0.32 8.67
CA LEU A 229 34.97 0.04 7.24
C LEU A 229 35.78 1.32 7.00
N GLY A 230 36.19 2.06 8.04
CA GLY A 230 37.01 3.27 7.95
C GLY A 230 36.30 4.50 7.35
N SER A 231 37.09 5.54 7.01
CA SER A 231 36.58 6.78 6.40
C SER A 231 36.52 6.67 4.88
N GLY A 232 35.36 6.32 4.32
CA GLY A 232 35.17 6.18 2.87
C GLY A 232 34.08 7.07 2.26
N VAL A 233 33.54 8.02 3.03
CA VAL A 233 32.44 8.90 2.58
C VAL A 233 32.83 9.70 1.34
N THR A 234 34.06 10.20 1.27
CA THR A 234 34.57 10.95 0.10
C THR A 234 34.65 10.07 -1.15
N SER A 235 35.15 8.85 -1.02
CA SER A 235 35.18 7.86 -2.11
C SER A 235 33.78 7.49 -2.58
N LEU A 236 32.82 7.37 -1.66
CA LEU A 236 31.41 7.14 -2.02
C LEU A 236 30.81 8.34 -2.78
N LEU A 237 31.08 9.57 -2.34
CA LEU A 237 30.62 10.77 -3.05
C LEU A 237 31.21 10.86 -4.46
N VAL A 238 32.51 10.60 -4.61
CA VAL A 238 33.15 10.55 -5.94
C VAL A 238 32.52 9.47 -6.81
N ALA A 239 32.31 8.27 -6.26
CA ALA A 239 31.63 7.17 -6.97
C ALA A 239 30.22 7.56 -7.44
N LEU A 240 29.45 8.25 -6.61
CA LEU A 240 28.11 8.74 -6.95
C LEU A 240 28.15 9.83 -8.03
N VAL A 241 29.09 10.77 -7.96
CA VAL A 241 29.28 11.81 -8.99
C VAL A 241 29.67 11.18 -10.33
N VAL A 242 30.57 10.19 -10.33
CA VAL A 242 30.94 9.44 -11.55
C VAL A 242 29.74 8.69 -12.10
N ALA A 243 28.96 8.01 -11.25
CA ALA A 243 27.74 7.32 -11.66
C ALA A 243 26.72 8.29 -12.28
N ALA A 244 26.53 9.46 -11.69
CA ALA A 244 25.65 10.52 -12.21
C ALA A 244 26.15 11.08 -13.55
N GLY A 245 27.46 11.29 -13.70
CA GLY A 245 28.06 11.72 -14.96
C GLY A 245 27.85 10.71 -16.09
N ILE A 246 27.98 9.41 -15.79
CA ILE A 246 27.73 8.32 -16.74
C ILE A 246 26.24 8.21 -17.05
N ALA A 247 25.37 8.34 -16.04
CA ALA A 247 23.93 8.35 -16.24
C ALA A 247 23.51 9.50 -17.16
N TYR A 248 24.06 10.70 -16.96
CA TYR A 248 23.80 11.86 -17.81
C TYR A 248 24.33 11.66 -19.24
N ALA A 249 25.55 11.13 -19.40
CA ALA A 249 26.10 10.81 -20.71
C ALA A 249 25.25 9.77 -21.46
N ALA A 250 24.78 8.75 -20.76
CA ALA A 250 23.86 7.75 -21.30
C ALA A 250 22.51 8.36 -21.67
N HIS A 251 21.94 9.22 -20.81
CA HIS A 251 20.71 9.95 -21.12
C HIS A 251 20.85 10.78 -22.41
N VAL A 252 21.93 11.57 -22.55
CA VAL A 252 22.19 12.36 -23.77
C VAL A 252 22.34 11.46 -25.01
N TYR A 253 22.94 10.28 -24.85
CA TYR A 253 23.10 9.33 -25.95
C TYR A 253 21.78 8.63 -26.34
N PHE A 254 20.91 8.32 -25.38
CA PHE A 254 19.63 7.64 -25.63
C PHE A 254 18.48 8.59 -25.93
N SER A 255 18.56 9.87 -25.55
CA SER A 255 17.55 10.90 -25.82
C SER A 255 17.09 10.96 -27.28
N PRO A 256 17.98 10.86 -28.31
CA PRO A 256 17.56 10.88 -29.71
C PRO A 256 16.76 9.65 -30.16
N THR A 257 16.84 8.52 -29.44
CA THR A 257 16.25 7.24 -29.87
C THR A 257 15.09 6.77 -28.99
N GLN A 258 15.06 7.16 -27.71
CA GLN A 258 14.13 6.62 -26.71
C GLN A 258 13.23 7.69 -26.05
N GLY A 259 13.39 8.97 -26.39
CA GLY A 259 12.55 10.05 -25.86
C GLY A 259 12.52 10.08 -24.33
N GLU A 260 11.33 10.08 -23.72
CA GLU A 260 11.13 10.12 -22.25
C GLU A 260 11.73 8.91 -21.51
N ASN A 261 11.87 7.76 -22.18
CA ASN A 261 12.48 6.58 -21.55
C ASN A 261 14.00 6.73 -21.35
N ALA A 262 14.63 7.72 -21.98
CA ALA A 262 16.06 7.97 -21.86
C ALA A 262 16.49 8.28 -20.42
N ASP A 263 15.62 8.88 -19.61
CA ASP A 263 15.90 9.21 -18.21
C ASP A 263 16.10 7.94 -17.36
N ILE A 264 15.14 7.02 -17.45
CA ILE A 264 15.15 5.75 -16.72
C ILE A 264 16.32 4.88 -17.20
N LEU A 265 16.54 4.81 -18.51
CA LEU A 265 17.63 4.05 -19.10
C LEU A 265 19.00 4.62 -18.72
N GLY A 266 19.17 5.94 -18.75
CA GLY A 266 20.39 6.62 -18.33
C GLY A 266 20.72 6.35 -16.86
N ALA A 267 19.74 6.52 -15.97
CA ALA A 267 19.89 6.20 -14.55
C ALA A 267 20.27 4.73 -14.33
N THR A 268 19.62 3.80 -15.04
CA THR A 268 19.90 2.36 -14.96
C THR A 268 21.33 2.05 -15.38
N VAL A 269 21.82 2.66 -16.47
CA VAL A 269 23.21 2.47 -16.94
C VAL A 269 24.22 2.98 -15.91
N GLY A 270 23.98 4.16 -15.31
CA GLY A 270 24.86 4.69 -14.26
C GLY A 270 24.94 3.79 -13.02
N VAL A 271 23.79 3.29 -12.56
CA VAL A 271 23.70 2.37 -11.41
C VAL A 271 24.37 1.03 -11.71
N LEU A 272 24.13 0.45 -12.90
CA LEU A 272 24.78 -0.79 -13.32
C LEU A 272 26.29 -0.62 -13.44
N PHE A 273 26.75 0.50 -14.03
CA PHE A 273 28.17 0.78 -14.15
C PHE A 273 28.85 0.80 -12.78
N ILE A 274 28.34 1.59 -11.83
CA ILE A 274 28.99 1.72 -10.52
C ILE A 274 28.94 0.43 -9.72
N TYR A 275 27.87 -0.36 -9.88
CA TYR A 275 27.75 -1.68 -9.29
C TYR A 275 28.78 -2.67 -9.86
N LEU A 276 28.94 -2.71 -11.19
CA LEU A 276 29.95 -3.54 -11.85
C LEU A 276 31.37 -3.13 -11.47
N VAL A 277 31.66 -1.83 -11.37
CA VAL A 277 32.95 -1.32 -10.88
C VAL A 277 33.21 -1.79 -9.45
N ALA A 278 32.24 -1.72 -8.55
CA ALA A 278 32.41 -2.18 -7.17
C ALA A 278 32.62 -3.71 -7.07
N LEU A 279 31.92 -4.48 -7.90
CA LEU A 279 32.13 -5.93 -8.01
C LEU A 279 33.52 -6.27 -8.57
N ALA A 280 33.95 -5.58 -9.63
CA ALA A 280 35.28 -5.76 -10.21
C ALA A 280 36.37 -5.39 -9.22
N ASP A 281 36.24 -4.25 -8.52
CA ASP A 281 37.16 -3.83 -7.47
C ASP A 281 37.27 -4.89 -6.35
N ARG A 282 36.15 -5.56 -6.00
CA ARG A 282 36.12 -6.65 -5.02
C ARG A 282 36.80 -7.91 -5.50
N ALA A 283 36.50 -8.31 -6.74
CA ALA A 283 36.99 -9.54 -7.34
C ALA A 283 38.50 -9.47 -7.62
N PHE A 284 38.94 -8.35 -8.20
CA PHE A 284 40.32 -8.15 -8.65
C PHE A 284 41.21 -7.42 -7.63
N LYS A 285 40.66 -6.97 -6.49
CA LYS A 285 41.39 -6.27 -5.42
C LYS A 285 42.15 -5.02 -5.95
N ILE A 286 41.51 -4.28 -6.84
CA ILE A 286 42.10 -3.12 -7.54
C ILE A 286 42.34 -1.96 -6.55
N ASN A 287 41.61 -1.92 -5.43
CA ASN A 287 41.63 -0.87 -4.40
C ASN A 287 41.29 0.52 -4.99
N ALA A 288 40.44 0.56 -6.01
CA ALA A 288 39.95 1.79 -6.62
C ALA A 288 38.89 2.49 -5.72
N LEU A 289 38.10 1.71 -4.98
CA LEU A 289 37.11 2.22 -4.03
C LEU A 289 37.56 1.99 -2.59
N SER A 290 37.16 2.89 -1.70
CA SER A 290 37.28 2.63 -0.26
C SER A 290 36.40 1.45 0.15
N ARG A 291 36.80 0.70 1.19
CA ARG A 291 36.02 -0.45 1.70
C ARG A 291 34.59 -0.07 2.07
N LEU A 292 34.40 1.09 2.69
CA LEU A 292 33.06 1.62 2.99
C LEU A 292 32.24 1.85 1.72
N ALA A 293 32.79 2.57 0.74
CA ALA A 293 32.06 2.89 -0.50
C ALA A 293 31.68 1.61 -1.26
N GLN A 294 32.64 0.68 -1.39
CA GLN A 294 32.44 -0.62 -2.00
C GLN A 294 31.32 -1.42 -1.30
N GLN A 295 31.36 -1.49 0.03
CA GLN A 295 30.35 -2.21 0.81
C GLN A 295 28.96 -1.57 0.68
N VAL A 296 28.88 -0.24 0.76
CA VAL A 296 27.63 0.52 0.57
C VAL A 296 27.02 0.20 -0.80
N ILE A 297 27.82 0.28 -1.87
CA ILE A 297 27.36 0.02 -3.24
C ILE A 297 26.87 -1.42 -3.39
N ILE A 298 27.62 -2.42 -2.91
CA ILE A 298 27.28 -3.84 -3.07
C ILE A 298 26.06 -4.25 -2.24
N VAL A 299 25.87 -3.66 -1.06
CA VAL A 299 24.79 -4.04 -0.15
C VAL A 299 23.49 -3.29 -0.45
N LEU A 300 23.58 -2.01 -0.84
CA LEU A 300 22.41 -1.13 -0.97
C LEU A 300 21.75 -1.19 -2.36
N ILE A 301 22.55 -1.33 -3.42
CA ILE A 301 22.03 -1.31 -4.79
C ILE A 301 21.06 -2.46 -5.07
N PRO A 302 21.32 -3.74 -4.72
CA PRO A 302 20.42 -4.83 -5.12
C PRO A 302 19.00 -4.69 -4.54
N PRO A 303 18.79 -4.40 -3.24
CA PRO A 303 17.45 -4.11 -2.72
C PRO A 303 16.78 -2.91 -3.37
N LEU A 304 17.51 -1.81 -3.57
CA LEU A 304 16.98 -0.63 -4.24
C LEU A 304 16.56 -0.95 -5.68
N ALA A 305 17.40 -1.66 -6.42
CA ALA A 305 17.11 -2.08 -7.78
C ALA A 305 15.85 -2.95 -7.84
N LEU A 306 15.65 -3.85 -6.87
CA LEU A 306 14.40 -4.62 -6.79
C LEU A 306 13.19 -3.72 -6.51
N ILE A 307 13.29 -2.78 -5.58
CA ILE A 307 12.20 -1.83 -5.29
C ILE A 307 11.88 -0.99 -6.53
N PHE A 308 12.89 -0.44 -7.20
CA PHE A 308 12.72 0.36 -8.42
C PHE A 308 12.19 -0.48 -9.59
N LEU A 309 12.58 -1.74 -9.71
CA LEU A 309 12.02 -2.65 -10.71
C LEU A 309 10.52 -2.85 -10.49
N VAL A 310 10.12 -3.15 -9.25
CA VAL A 310 8.71 -3.38 -8.91
C VAL A 310 7.89 -2.09 -9.00
N LEU A 311 8.35 -1.01 -8.35
CA LEU A 311 7.63 0.26 -8.31
C LEU A 311 7.63 0.94 -9.69
N GLY A 312 8.75 0.88 -10.43
CA GLY A 312 8.87 1.46 -11.76
C GLY A 312 7.97 0.77 -12.77
N THR A 313 7.88 -0.56 -12.76
CA THR A 313 6.94 -1.28 -13.66
C THR A 313 5.48 -1.00 -13.32
N ILE A 314 5.14 -0.77 -12.05
CA ILE A 314 3.80 -0.36 -11.62
C ILE A 314 3.50 1.09 -12.06
N PHE A 315 4.43 2.02 -11.87
CA PHE A 315 4.24 3.43 -12.26
C PHE A 315 4.17 3.63 -13.78
N LEU A 316 4.92 2.84 -14.54
CA LEU A 316 4.86 2.85 -16.00
C LEU A 316 3.62 2.12 -16.55
N GLY A 317 2.79 1.52 -15.69
CA GLY A 317 1.62 0.74 -16.11
C GLY A 317 1.97 -0.54 -16.89
N ILE A 318 3.24 -0.97 -16.86
CA ILE A 318 3.73 -2.18 -17.55
C ILE A 318 3.27 -3.42 -16.80
N ALA A 319 3.26 -3.36 -15.47
CA ALA A 319 2.89 -4.45 -14.59
C ALA A 319 1.82 -4.01 -13.60
N THR A 320 0.84 -4.87 -13.37
CA THR A 320 -0.09 -4.73 -12.25
C THR A 320 0.66 -4.93 -10.91
N PRO A 321 0.10 -4.49 -9.77
CA PRO A 321 0.71 -4.73 -8.46
C PRO A 321 0.99 -6.20 -8.17
N THR A 322 0.17 -7.10 -8.70
CA THR A 322 0.32 -8.55 -8.52
C THR A 322 1.49 -9.09 -9.34
N GLU A 323 1.64 -8.66 -10.59
CA GLU A 323 2.80 -8.99 -11.42
C GLU A 323 4.09 -8.37 -10.85
N GLY A 324 4.02 -7.12 -10.40
CA GLY A 324 5.10 -6.43 -9.69
C GLY A 324 5.52 -7.17 -8.42
N GLY A 325 4.55 -7.61 -7.61
CA GLY A 325 4.79 -8.43 -6.43
C GLY A 325 5.44 -9.77 -6.78
N ALA A 326 4.98 -10.46 -7.82
CA ALA A 326 5.54 -11.72 -8.28
C ALA A 326 7.00 -11.56 -8.76
N MET A 327 7.29 -10.52 -9.55
CA MET A 327 8.65 -10.14 -9.94
C MET A 327 9.52 -9.84 -8.72
N GLY A 328 8.97 -9.11 -7.74
CA GLY A 328 9.59 -8.83 -6.47
C GLY A 328 9.98 -10.10 -5.70
N ALA A 329 9.03 -11.04 -5.55
CA ALA A 329 9.24 -12.32 -4.87
C ALA A 329 10.33 -13.17 -5.54
N VAL A 330 10.30 -13.27 -6.88
CA VAL A 330 11.35 -13.97 -7.64
C VAL A 330 12.69 -13.26 -7.49
N GLY A 331 12.73 -11.94 -7.59
CA GLY A 331 13.96 -11.15 -7.42
C GLY A 331 14.56 -11.29 -6.02
N ALA A 332 13.73 -11.36 -4.96
CA ALA A 332 14.19 -11.64 -3.60
C ALA A 332 14.82 -13.03 -3.46
N LEU A 333 14.22 -14.06 -4.09
CA LEU A 333 14.80 -15.40 -4.13
C LEU A 333 16.15 -15.42 -4.86
N VAL A 334 16.23 -14.77 -6.02
CA VAL A 334 17.46 -14.66 -6.81
C VAL A 334 18.55 -13.94 -6.01
N MET A 335 18.23 -12.82 -5.35
CA MET A 335 19.19 -12.11 -4.51
C MET A 335 19.67 -12.94 -3.31
N ALA A 336 18.75 -13.62 -2.61
CA ALA A 336 19.10 -14.50 -1.51
C ALA A 336 20.00 -15.66 -1.99
N ALA A 337 19.73 -16.22 -3.17
CA ALA A 337 20.54 -17.27 -3.78
C ALA A 337 21.93 -16.76 -4.19
N ALA A 338 22.01 -15.59 -4.83
CA ALA A 338 23.26 -14.97 -5.27
C ALA A 338 24.20 -14.66 -4.10
N LYS A 339 23.65 -14.37 -2.91
CA LYS A 339 24.42 -14.20 -1.67
C LYS A 339 24.71 -15.50 -0.92
N GLY A 340 24.26 -16.67 -1.43
CA GLY A 340 24.44 -17.96 -0.77
C GLY A 340 23.66 -18.10 0.55
N ARG A 341 22.60 -17.30 0.74
CA ARG A 341 21.78 -17.29 1.97
C ARG A 341 20.37 -17.86 1.77
N LEU A 342 20.06 -18.34 0.57
CA LEU A 342 18.81 -19.04 0.30
C LEU A 342 18.91 -20.48 0.83
N SER A 343 18.08 -20.80 1.82
CA SER A 343 17.94 -22.14 2.36
C SER A 343 16.49 -22.61 2.32
N MET A 344 16.27 -23.92 2.38
CA MET A 344 14.91 -24.47 2.46
C MET A 344 14.19 -24.00 3.74
N GLU A 345 14.94 -23.70 4.80
CA GLU A 345 14.40 -23.13 6.03
C GLU A 345 13.85 -21.71 5.79
N VAL A 346 14.60 -20.85 5.09
CA VAL A 346 14.14 -19.50 4.73
C VAL A 346 12.88 -19.57 3.87
N ILE A 347 12.84 -20.45 2.87
CA ILE A 347 11.66 -20.61 2.00
C ILE A 347 10.46 -21.10 2.80
N ARG A 348 10.60 -22.16 3.62
CA ARG A 348 9.51 -22.70 4.44
C ARG A 348 8.99 -21.66 5.45
N ALA A 349 9.89 -20.92 6.08
CA ALA A 349 9.52 -19.86 7.01
C ALA A 349 8.78 -18.71 6.31
N ALA A 350 9.27 -18.28 5.14
CA ALA A 350 8.63 -17.25 4.33
C ALA A 350 7.24 -17.69 3.87
N LEU A 351 7.10 -18.90 3.33
CA LEU A 351 5.80 -19.47 2.94
C LEU A 351 4.85 -19.56 4.14
N ALA A 352 5.27 -20.15 5.26
CA ALA A 352 4.42 -20.31 6.44
C ALA A 352 3.92 -18.97 7.01
N SER A 353 4.80 -17.97 7.06
CA SER A 353 4.43 -16.63 7.53
C SER A 353 3.52 -15.89 6.55
N THR A 354 3.79 -16.03 5.25
CA THR A 354 2.96 -15.48 4.18
C THR A 354 1.57 -16.09 4.21
N THR A 355 1.45 -17.42 4.26
CA THR A 355 0.17 -18.12 4.37
C THR A 355 -0.61 -17.69 5.61
N ARG A 356 0.06 -17.54 6.76
CA ARG A 356 -0.61 -17.08 7.99
C ARG A 356 -1.18 -15.67 7.84
N LEU A 357 -0.40 -14.74 7.29
CA LEU A 357 -0.86 -13.36 7.10
C LEU A 357 -2.00 -13.31 6.08
N SER A 358 -1.85 -13.95 4.92
CA SER A 358 -2.89 -13.98 3.90
C SER A 358 -4.17 -14.65 4.39
N ALA A 359 -4.08 -15.76 5.13
CA ALA A 359 -5.25 -16.41 5.71
C ALA A 359 -5.97 -15.49 6.70
N PHE A 360 -5.24 -14.82 7.58
CA PHE A 360 -5.81 -13.85 8.52
C PHE A 360 -6.62 -12.77 7.80
N VAL A 361 -6.04 -12.17 6.75
CA VAL A 361 -6.69 -11.17 5.90
C VAL A 361 -7.96 -11.72 5.25
N LEU A 362 -7.90 -12.91 4.65
CA LEU A 362 -9.05 -13.54 4.00
C LEU A 362 -10.19 -13.86 4.98
N PHE A 363 -9.87 -14.29 6.21
CA PHE A 363 -10.90 -14.53 7.23
C PHE A 363 -11.60 -13.23 7.65
N ILE A 364 -10.84 -12.14 7.85
CA ILE A 364 -11.41 -10.81 8.14
C ILE A 364 -12.35 -10.39 7.03
N LEU A 365 -11.91 -10.55 5.79
CA LEU A 365 -12.66 -10.23 4.59
C LEU A 365 -13.99 -10.98 4.52
N ILE A 366 -13.99 -12.28 4.77
CA ILE A 366 -15.22 -13.10 4.82
C ILE A 366 -16.17 -12.54 5.90
N GLY A 367 -15.67 -12.31 7.11
CA GLY A 367 -16.46 -11.72 8.20
C GLY A 367 -17.03 -10.35 7.85
N ALA A 368 -16.23 -9.48 7.23
CA ALA A 368 -16.63 -8.16 6.75
C ALA A 368 -17.71 -8.25 5.65
N ARG A 369 -17.70 -9.29 4.80
CA ARG A 369 -18.78 -9.50 3.82
C ARG A 369 -20.11 -9.89 4.47
N VAL A 370 -20.10 -10.70 5.53
CA VAL A 370 -21.32 -11.00 6.31
C VAL A 370 -21.85 -9.74 7.00
N PHE A 371 -20.97 -8.99 7.66
CA PHE A 371 -21.32 -7.74 8.33
C PHE A 371 -21.86 -6.72 7.32
N SER A 372 -21.13 -6.45 6.23
CA SER A 372 -21.54 -5.45 5.22
C SER A 372 -22.84 -5.81 4.53
N LEU A 373 -23.10 -7.08 4.22
CA LEU A 373 -24.40 -7.48 3.63
C LEU A 373 -25.56 -7.07 4.54
N THR A 374 -25.44 -7.36 5.83
CA THR A 374 -26.47 -7.03 6.82
C THR A 374 -26.56 -5.53 7.05
N PHE A 375 -25.41 -4.86 7.19
CA PHE A 375 -25.33 -3.43 7.44
C PHE A 375 -25.90 -2.60 6.29
N TYR A 376 -25.70 -3.02 5.05
CA TYR A 376 -26.34 -2.42 3.88
C TYR A 376 -27.85 -2.69 3.86
N GLY A 377 -28.27 -3.91 4.24
CA GLY A 377 -29.68 -4.27 4.32
C GLY A 377 -30.45 -3.46 5.37
N VAL A 378 -29.81 -2.99 6.45
CA VAL A 378 -30.44 -2.07 7.43
C VAL A 378 -30.23 -0.59 7.09
N ASN A 379 -29.83 -0.27 5.85
CA ASN A 379 -29.51 1.08 5.40
C ASN A 379 -28.43 1.81 6.23
N GLY A 380 -27.51 1.05 6.85
CA GLY A 380 -26.48 1.61 7.71
C GLY A 380 -25.50 2.52 7.00
N HIS A 381 -25.23 2.28 5.71
CA HIS A 381 -24.37 3.14 4.89
C HIS A 381 -24.97 4.55 4.73
N LEU A 382 -26.29 4.66 4.51
CA LEU A 382 -27.00 5.95 4.46
C LEU A 382 -27.01 6.64 5.81
N TRP A 383 -27.16 5.88 6.90
CA TRP A 383 -27.08 6.43 8.26
C TRP A 383 -25.73 7.09 8.52
N VAL A 384 -24.62 6.42 8.16
CA VAL A 384 -23.29 7.02 8.32
C VAL A 384 -23.06 8.19 7.37
N GLU A 385 -23.51 8.09 6.13
CA GLU A 385 -23.42 9.19 5.17
C GLU A 385 -24.13 10.45 5.72
N HIS A 386 -25.36 10.33 6.19
CA HIS A 386 -26.09 11.45 6.79
C HIS A 386 -25.43 11.97 8.07
N LEU A 387 -24.95 11.08 8.94
CA LEU A 387 -24.26 11.47 10.17
C LEU A 387 -23.01 12.31 9.86
N LEU A 388 -22.22 11.90 8.87
CA LEU A 388 -20.95 12.52 8.53
C LEU A 388 -21.11 13.77 7.66
N THR A 389 -22.10 13.79 6.75
CA THR A 389 -22.39 14.97 5.92
C THR A 389 -23.14 16.07 6.68
N ALA A 390 -23.82 15.73 7.78
CA ALA A 390 -24.44 16.70 8.68
C ALA A 390 -23.43 17.41 9.60
N LEU A 391 -22.17 16.98 9.63
CA LEU A 391 -21.14 17.61 10.46
C LEU A 391 -20.83 19.03 9.95
N PRO A 392 -20.69 20.01 10.86
CA PRO A 392 -20.30 21.36 10.47
C PRO A 392 -18.86 21.36 9.92
N GLY A 393 -18.62 22.15 8.88
CA GLY A 393 -17.28 22.35 8.31
C GLY A 393 -17.02 21.71 6.94
N GLY A 394 -18.04 21.15 6.29
CA GLY A 394 -17.94 20.61 4.93
C GLY A 394 -16.86 19.52 4.80
N GLU A 395 -16.07 19.57 3.73
CA GLU A 395 -14.99 18.61 3.45
C GLU A 395 -13.97 18.51 4.61
N ILE A 396 -13.51 19.65 5.13
CA ILE A 396 -12.48 19.66 6.20
C ILE A 396 -13.06 19.14 7.52
N GLY A 397 -14.29 19.54 7.86
CA GLY A 397 -15.00 19.05 9.04
C GLY A 397 -15.16 17.53 9.01
N PHE A 398 -15.58 17.00 7.85
CA PHE A 398 -15.65 15.56 7.60
C PHE A 398 -14.31 14.86 7.80
N LEU A 399 -13.23 15.37 7.18
CA LEU A 399 -11.91 14.74 7.27
C LEU A 399 -11.36 14.74 8.69
N ILE A 400 -11.54 15.84 9.45
CA ILE A 400 -11.11 15.88 10.85
C ILE A 400 -11.88 14.85 11.67
N ALA A 401 -13.20 14.78 11.53
CA ALA A 401 -14.02 13.83 12.27
C ALA A 401 -13.66 12.38 11.94
N VAL A 402 -13.45 12.07 10.66
CA VAL A 402 -13.00 10.75 10.20
C VAL A 402 -11.62 10.42 10.75
N ASN A 403 -10.66 11.34 10.73
CA ASN A 403 -9.33 11.09 11.26
C ASN A 403 -9.39 10.78 12.76
N VAL A 404 -10.16 11.56 13.52
CA VAL A 404 -10.36 11.30 14.96
C VAL A 404 -11.02 9.94 15.18
N LEU A 405 -12.08 9.62 14.44
CA LEU A 405 -12.77 8.34 14.52
C LEU A 405 -11.81 7.17 14.23
N VAL A 406 -11.14 7.19 13.08
CA VAL A 406 -10.23 6.13 12.65
C VAL A 406 -9.05 6.00 13.60
N PHE A 407 -8.54 7.10 14.14
CA PHE A 407 -7.46 7.09 15.14
C PHE A 407 -7.85 6.28 16.39
N PHE A 408 -9.05 6.50 16.93
CA PHE A 408 -9.52 5.74 18.10
C PHE A 408 -9.84 4.28 17.77
N LEU A 409 -10.45 4.01 16.61
CA LEU A 409 -10.75 2.64 16.20
C LEU A 409 -9.47 1.82 15.97
N ALA A 410 -8.43 2.46 15.44
CA ALA A 410 -7.14 1.84 15.16
C ALA A 410 -6.33 1.46 16.42
N PHE A 411 -6.80 1.80 17.62
CA PHE A 411 -6.24 1.26 18.86
C PHE A 411 -6.59 -0.22 19.06
N PHE A 412 -7.71 -0.67 18.49
CA PHE A 412 -8.25 -2.00 18.69
C PHE A 412 -8.25 -2.84 17.42
N LEU A 413 -8.34 -2.17 16.26
CA LEU A 413 -8.39 -2.80 14.96
C LEU A 413 -7.04 -2.68 14.25
N ASP A 414 -6.59 -3.79 13.66
CA ASP A 414 -5.47 -3.78 12.71
C ASP A 414 -5.93 -3.17 11.37
N PHE A 415 -4.97 -2.86 10.51
CA PHE A 415 -5.19 -2.02 9.34
C PHE A 415 -6.11 -2.69 8.32
N PHE A 416 -6.01 -4.01 8.16
CA PHE A 416 -6.85 -4.76 7.24
C PHE A 416 -8.32 -4.64 7.65
N GLU A 417 -8.60 -4.78 8.95
CA GLU A 417 -9.93 -4.63 9.52
C GLU A 417 -10.48 -3.22 9.29
N LEU A 418 -9.69 -2.17 9.57
CA LEU A 418 -10.10 -0.81 9.28
C LEU A 418 -10.40 -0.59 7.81
N ALA A 419 -9.53 -1.09 6.92
CA ALA A 419 -9.71 -0.95 5.49
C ALA A 419 -10.98 -1.66 5.02
N PHE A 420 -11.27 -2.89 5.47
CA PHE A 420 -12.42 -3.64 4.98
C PHE A 420 -13.76 -3.28 5.66
N ILE A 421 -13.72 -2.69 6.86
CA ILE A 421 -14.93 -2.31 7.60
C ILE A 421 -15.25 -0.82 7.39
N ILE A 422 -14.28 0.04 7.66
CA ILE A 422 -14.49 1.48 7.80
C ILE A 422 -14.41 2.17 6.44
N VAL A 423 -13.50 1.77 5.55
CA VAL A 423 -13.35 2.47 4.25
C VAL A 423 -14.60 2.35 3.38
N PRO A 424 -15.23 1.18 3.16
CA PRO A 424 -16.48 1.09 2.40
C PRO A 424 -17.63 1.91 2.99
N LEU A 425 -17.57 2.18 4.29
CA LEU A 425 -18.55 2.96 5.02
C LEU A 425 -18.32 4.47 4.87
N LEU A 426 -17.06 4.90 4.81
CA LEU A 426 -16.69 6.31 4.69
C LEU A 426 -16.57 6.78 3.24
N ALA A 427 -16.20 5.90 2.31
CA ALA A 427 -15.91 6.24 0.92
C ALA A 427 -17.11 6.88 0.19
N PRO A 428 -18.36 6.38 0.31
CA PRO A 428 -19.51 7.04 -0.32
C PRO A 428 -19.75 8.46 0.20
N ALA A 429 -19.55 8.68 1.51
CA ALA A 429 -19.68 10.00 2.12
C ALA A 429 -18.58 10.95 1.65
N ALA A 430 -17.34 10.47 1.52
CA ALA A 430 -16.22 11.23 0.99
C ALA A 430 -16.44 11.64 -0.48
N ASP A 431 -16.91 10.70 -1.31
CA ASP A 431 -17.17 10.92 -2.74
C ASP A 431 -18.30 11.94 -2.96
N LYS A 432 -19.37 11.87 -2.16
CA LYS A 432 -20.48 12.85 -2.19
C LYS A 432 -20.05 14.26 -1.79
N LEU A 433 -19.05 14.38 -0.91
CA LEU A 433 -18.44 15.66 -0.55
C LEU A 433 -17.42 16.14 -1.59
N GLY A 434 -17.17 15.40 -2.66
CA GLY A 434 -16.20 15.76 -3.70
C GLY A 434 -14.74 15.54 -3.29
N ILE A 435 -14.50 14.78 -2.20
CA ILE A 435 -13.15 14.52 -1.70
C ILE A 435 -12.47 13.49 -2.61
N ASP A 436 -11.25 13.81 -3.02
CA ASP A 436 -10.43 12.88 -3.77
C ASP A 436 -10.12 11.63 -2.94
N LEU A 437 -10.51 10.46 -3.45
CA LEU A 437 -10.38 9.21 -2.71
C LEU A 437 -8.92 8.77 -2.52
N ILE A 438 -7.97 9.21 -3.36
CA ILE A 438 -6.55 8.89 -3.17
C ILE A 438 -5.98 9.74 -2.04
N TRP A 439 -6.27 11.04 -2.05
CA TRP A 439 -5.94 11.91 -0.91
C TRP A 439 -6.54 11.41 0.40
N PHE A 440 -7.82 11.00 0.37
CA PHE A 440 -8.49 10.40 1.50
C PHE A 440 -7.80 9.10 1.96
N GLY A 441 -7.47 8.20 1.04
CA GLY A 441 -6.78 6.94 1.34
C GLY A 441 -5.40 7.16 1.96
N VAL A 442 -4.58 8.04 1.39
CA VAL A 442 -3.26 8.37 1.94
C VAL A 442 -3.37 8.96 3.34
N LEU A 443 -4.35 9.83 3.58
CA LEU A 443 -4.61 10.40 4.89
C LEU A 443 -5.01 9.34 5.92
N LEU A 444 -5.90 8.40 5.54
CA LEU A 444 -6.23 7.24 6.37
C LEU A 444 -5.01 6.39 6.68
N GLY A 445 -4.13 6.14 5.70
CA GLY A 445 -2.90 5.38 5.87
C GLY A 445 -1.96 6.01 6.92
N ILE A 446 -1.72 7.32 6.85
CA ILE A 446 -0.88 8.05 7.83
C ILE A 446 -1.52 8.02 9.22
N ASN A 447 -2.85 8.18 9.30
CA ASN A 447 -3.57 8.17 10.56
C ASN A 447 -3.57 6.79 11.25
N MET A 448 -3.74 5.73 10.45
CA MET A 448 -3.64 4.34 10.90
C MET A 448 -2.22 4.04 11.42
N GLN A 449 -1.19 4.53 10.73
CA GLN A 449 0.19 4.44 11.20
C GLN A 449 0.41 5.13 12.55
N THR A 450 -0.24 6.27 12.78
CA THR A 450 -0.15 7.03 14.04
C THR A 450 -0.62 6.21 15.23
N SER A 451 -1.72 5.49 15.02
CA SER A 451 -2.37 4.69 16.05
C SER A 451 -1.52 3.50 16.49
N PHE A 452 -0.71 2.94 15.58
CA PHE A 452 0.24 1.85 15.87
C PHE A 452 1.37 2.26 16.82
N MET A 453 1.55 3.57 17.03
CA MET A 453 2.60 4.14 17.86
C MET A 453 2.10 4.76 19.16
N HIS A 454 0.79 4.93 19.33
CA HIS A 454 0.21 5.67 20.44
C HIS A 454 0.20 4.85 21.75
N PRO A 455 0.93 5.24 22.81
CA PRO A 455 0.87 4.54 24.10
C PRO A 455 -0.50 4.71 24.78
N PRO A 456 -1.03 3.70 25.50
CA PRO A 456 -0.45 2.38 25.75
C PRO A 456 -0.78 1.32 24.68
N PHE A 457 -1.56 1.66 23.64
CA PHE A 457 -2.21 0.70 22.74
C PHE A 457 -1.41 0.35 21.48
N GLY A 458 -0.41 1.16 21.11
CA GLY A 458 0.30 1.02 19.84
C GLY A 458 0.95 -0.35 19.65
N PHE A 459 0.51 -1.11 18.65
CA PHE A 459 1.01 -2.44 18.33
C PHE A 459 2.53 -2.47 18.10
N ALA A 460 3.10 -1.45 17.47
CA ALA A 460 4.54 -1.34 17.25
C ALA A 460 5.32 -1.31 18.58
N LEU A 461 4.76 -0.70 19.63
CA LEU A 461 5.40 -0.65 20.94
C LEU A 461 5.43 -2.03 21.60
N PHE A 462 4.37 -2.82 21.43
CA PHE A 462 4.31 -4.20 21.91
C PHE A 462 5.24 -5.13 21.14
N TYR A 463 5.33 -4.96 19.82
CA TYR A 463 6.28 -5.70 18.99
C TYR A 463 7.72 -5.44 19.43
N LEU A 464 8.10 -4.18 19.63
CA LEU A 464 9.42 -3.85 20.16
C LEU A 464 9.62 -4.39 21.59
N ARG A 465 8.59 -4.29 22.44
CA ARG A 465 8.64 -4.83 23.80
C ARG A 465 8.83 -6.35 23.81
N SER A 466 8.31 -7.07 22.82
CA SER A 466 8.40 -8.53 22.72
C SER A 466 9.84 -9.01 22.52
N VAL A 467 10.67 -8.21 21.84
CA VAL A 467 12.07 -8.53 21.53
C VAL A 467 13.06 -7.83 22.47
N ALA A 468 12.66 -6.75 23.12
CA ALA A 468 13.51 -6.06 24.09
C ALA A 468 13.82 -6.95 25.30
N ALA A 469 15.11 -7.02 25.66
CA ALA A 469 15.59 -7.82 26.79
C ALA A 469 14.83 -7.49 28.07
N ARG A 470 14.27 -8.52 28.72
CA ARG A 470 13.50 -8.38 29.97
C ARG A 470 14.37 -8.36 31.22
N VAL A 471 15.54 -8.99 31.13
CA VAL A 471 16.49 -9.14 32.24
C VAL A 471 17.82 -8.50 31.86
N PRO A 472 18.62 -8.06 32.85
CA PRO A 472 19.98 -7.62 32.58
C PRO A 472 20.78 -8.72 31.90
N TYR A 473 21.50 -8.39 30.83
CA TYR A 473 22.33 -9.33 30.09
C TYR A 473 23.74 -8.80 29.97
N LEU A 474 24.70 -9.70 29.79
CA LEU A 474 26.08 -9.34 29.51
C LEU A 474 26.25 -9.17 28.01
N ASP A 475 26.68 -8.00 27.57
CA ASP A 475 26.88 -7.74 26.15
C ASP A 475 28.04 -8.59 25.61
N LYS A 476 27.77 -9.37 24.55
CA LYS A 476 28.72 -10.37 24.02
C LYS A 476 30.04 -9.77 23.51
N VAL A 477 30.05 -8.49 23.13
CA VAL A 477 31.22 -7.84 22.52
C VAL A 477 31.97 -6.99 23.54
N THR A 478 31.27 -6.21 24.35
CA THR A 478 31.91 -5.29 25.32
C THR A 478 32.09 -5.88 26.71
N GLY A 479 31.43 -7.00 27.02
CA GLY A 479 31.45 -7.62 28.35
C GLY A 479 30.70 -6.82 29.43
N LYS A 480 30.09 -5.68 29.07
CA LYS A 480 29.37 -4.81 30.02
C LYS A 480 28.01 -5.38 30.36
N ARG A 481 27.57 -5.19 31.62
CA ARG A 481 26.22 -5.56 32.07
C ARG A 481 25.21 -4.51 31.60
N MET A 482 24.41 -4.88 30.61
CA MET A 482 23.34 -4.06 30.05
C MET A 482 22.07 -4.24 30.86
N GLN A 483 21.42 -3.15 31.25
CA GLN A 483 20.12 -3.24 31.92
C GLN A 483 18.97 -3.22 30.89
N PRO A 484 17.82 -3.85 31.20
CA PRO A 484 16.71 -4.01 30.26
C PRO A 484 16.00 -2.70 29.94
N VAL A 485 15.32 -2.64 28.79
CA VAL A 485 14.47 -1.51 28.42
C VAL A 485 13.11 -1.67 29.09
N THR A 486 12.69 -0.67 29.86
CA THR A 486 11.39 -0.68 30.53
C THR A 486 10.26 -0.32 29.56
N THR A 487 9.05 -0.82 29.79
CA THR A 487 7.88 -0.45 28.97
C THR A 487 7.64 1.06 28.98
N GLY A 488 7.81 1.72 30.13
CA GLY A 488 7.71 3.17 30.22
C GLY A 488 8.72 3.92 29.35
N GLN A 489 9.94 3.39 29.20
CA GLN A 489 10.93 3.97 28.28
C GLN A 489 10.53 3.81 26.82
N ILE A 490 9.94 2.68 26.45
CA ILE A 490 9.39 2.46 25.10
C ILE A 490 8.26 3.46 24.82
N TYR A 491 7.31 3.59 25.75
CA TYR A 491 6.17 4.50 25.62
C TYR A 491 6.62 5.96 25.49
N TRP A 492 7.44 6.46 26.42
CA TRP A 492 7.95 7.82 26.36
C TRP A 492 8.91 8.05 25.17
N GLY A 493 9.53 6.99 24.66
CA GLY A 493 10.32 7.03 23.44
C GLY A 493 9.48 7.25 22.19
N ALA A 494 8.24 6.73 22.15
CA ALA A 494 7.35 6.84 21.01
C ALA A 494 6.64 8.20 20.90
N VAL A 495 6.35 8.86 22.04
CA VAL A 495 5.60 10.13 22.09
C VAL A 495 6.09 11.18 21.09
N PRO A 496 7.40 11.49 20.98
CA PRO A 496 7.88 12.49 20.01
C PRO A 496 7.53 12.13 18.56
N PHE A 497 7.58 10.85 18.21
CA PHE A 497 7.25 10.39 16.86
C PHE A 497 5.76 10.39 16.60
N VAL A 498 4.93 10.08 17.61
CA VAL A 498 3.47 10.25 17.53
C VAL A 498 3.12 11.72 17.28
N CYS A 499 3.78 12.67 17.96
CA CYS A 499 3.59 14.10 17.69
C CYS A 499 3.97 14.45 16.25
N ILE A 500 5.07 13.91 15.72
CA ILE A 500 5.45 14.11 14.31
C ILE A 500 4.42 13.54 13.35
N GLN A 501 3.83 12.38 13.65
CA GLN A 501 2.78 11.78 12.83
C GLN A 501 1.49 12.59 12.86
N ILE A 502 1.08 13.11 14.01
CA ILE A 502 -0.07 14.04 14.10
C ILE A 502 0.20 15.31 13.29
N ILE A 503 1.43 15.85 13.36
CA ILE A 503 1.84 16.96 12.49
C ILE A 503 1.75 16.55 11.02
N MET A 504 2.16 15.33 10.66
CA MET A 504 2.07 14.83 9.30
C MET A 504 0.61 14.72 8.81
N VAL A 505 -0.30 14.21 9.63
CA VAL A 505 -1.74 14.20 9.34
C VAL A 505 -2.25 15.63 9.10
N ALA A 506 -1.87 16.57 9.96
CA ALA A 506 -2.24 17.98 9.80
C ALA A 506 -1.65 18.61 8.52
N LEU A 507 -0.40 18.29 8.17
CA LEU A 507 0.23 18.75 6.94
C LEU A 507 -0.47 18.20 5.71
N THR A 508 -0.80 16.90 5.69
CA THR A 508 -1.53 16.29 4.57
C THR A 508 -2.95 16.85 4.45
N LEU A 509 -3.59 17.24 5.56
CA LEU A 509 -4.88 17.94 5.57
C LEU A 509 -4.78 19.37 5.01
N MET A 510 -3.77 20.13 5.42
CA MET A 510 -3.59 21.53 5.01
C MET A 510 -3.04 21.68 3.60
N PHE A 511 -2.24 20.72 3.14
CA PHE A 511 -1.55 20.75 1.85
C PHE A 511 -1.91 19.51 1.01
N PRO A 512 -3.15 19.41 0.49
CA PRO A 512 -3.59 18.26 -0.31
C PRO A 512 -2.75 18.07 -1.58
N GLN A 513 -2.10 19.13 -2.08
CA GLN A 513 -1.15 19.07 -3.20
C GLN A 513 0.02 18.10 -2.97
N MET A 514 0.36 17.82 -1.71
CA MET A 514 1.36 16.80 -1.36
C MET A 514 0.95 15.39 -1.78
N VAL A 515 -0.34 15.13 -1.96
CA VAL A 515 -0.85 13.85 -2.45
C VAL A 515 -1.36 13.97 -3.88
N LEU A 516 -2.06 15.06 -4.21
CA LEU A 516 -2.73 15.24 -5.51
C LEU A 516 -1.79 15.40 -6.71
N HIS A 517 -0.46 15.42 -6.51
CA HIS A 517 0.52 15.53 -7.59
C HIS A 517 0.45 14.36 -8.59
N TYR A 518 -0.11 13.21 -8.20
CA TYR A 518 -0.31 12.07 -9.11
C TYR A 518 -1.22 12.44 -10.30
N LYS A 519 -2.10 13.43 -10.15
CA LYS A 519 -2.96 13.92 -11.25
C LYS A 519 -2.17 14.62 -12.36
N GLY A 520 -0.97 15.14 -12.04
CA GLY A 520 -0.07 15.75 -13.03
C GLY A 520 0.84 14.74 -13.74
N THR A 521 0.88 13.47 -13.29
CA THR A 521 1.68 12.40 -13.91
C THR A 521 0.90 11.51 -14.86
N GLY A 522 -0.43 11.65 -14.91
CA GLY A 522 -1.22 11.08 -16.00
C GLY A 522 -1.00 11.94 -17.23
N SER A 523 -0.30 11.42 -18.24
CA SER A 523 -0.36 11.99 -19.58
C SER A 523 -1.83 12.24 -19.90
N GLU A 524 -2.21 13.47 -20.22
CA GLU A 524 -3.50 13.77 -20.81
C GLU A 524 -3.58 12.98 -22.11
N VAL A 525 -4.05 11.73 -22.04
CA VAL A 525 -4.35 10.94 -23.23
C VAL A 525 -5.61 11.57 -23.79
N ASP A 526 -5.42 12.46 -24.76
CA ASP A 526 -6.50 13.10 -25.48
C ASP A 526 -7.45 12.00 -26.01
N PRO A 527 -8.73 11.98 -25.60
CA PRO A 527 -9.70 10.99 -26.06
C PRO A 527 -9.82 10.92 -27.59
N SER A 528 -9.41 11.98 -28.30
CA SER A 528 -9.35 12.04 -29.76
C SER A 528 -8.24 11.16 -30.38
N THR A 529 -7.23 10.78 -29.60
CA THR A 529 -6.11 9.92 -30.01
C THR A 529 -6.35 8.42 -29.78
N ILE A 530 -7.43 8.07 -29.07
CA ILE A 530 -7.77 6.68 -28.78
C ILE A 530 -8.49 6.08 -30.00
N LYS A 531 -7.77 5.30 -30.81
CA LYS A 531 -8.39 4.43 -31.82
C LYS A 531 -8.88 3.15 -31.16
N ILE A 532 -10.19 3.07 -30.95
CA ILE A 532 -10.85 1.81 -30.56
C ILE A 532 -10.94 0.93 -31.82
N GLU A 533 -9.94 0.10 -32.05
CA GLU A 533 -10.03 -0.97 -33.04
C GLU A 533 -10.86 -2.11 -32.46
N VAL A 534 -12.13 -2.15 -32.83
CA VAL A 534 -13.01 -3.28 -32.56
C VAL A 534 -12.55 -4.42 -33.48
N PRO A 535 -12.11 -5.59 -32.96
CA PRO A 535 -11.74 -6.71 -33.81
C PRO A 535 -12.96 -7.15 -34.62
N GLY A 536 -12.89 -6.96 -35.94
CA GLY A 536 -13.90 -7.43 -36.87
C GLY A 536 -14.01 -8.94 -36.77
N PHE A 537 -15.21 -9.43 -36.45
CA PHE A 537 -15.53 -10.84 -36.53
C PHE A 537 -15.38 -11.32 -38.00
N GLY A 538 -14.29 -12.04 -38.27
CA GLY A 538 -14.19 -13.08 -39.30
C GLY A 538 -14.18 -12.65 -40.77
N SER A 539 -13.00 -12.70 -41.40
CA SER A 539 -12.87 -13.38 -42.70
C SER A 539 -11.41 -13.78 -42.97
N GLY A 540 -10.99 -14.93 -42.43
CA GLY A 540 -9.85 -15.67 -42.96
C GLY A 540 -10.20 -16.23 -44.34
N GLY A 541 -9.29 -16.06 -45.30
CA GLY A 541 -9.54 -16.24 -46.72
C GLY A 541 -9.95 -17.64 -47.20
N GLY A 542 -10.78 -17.66 -48.24
CA GLY A 542 -11.11 -18.80 -49.09
C GLY A 542 -11.95 -18.27 -50.26
N GLY A 543 -11.36 -18.26 -51.46
CA GLY A 543 -11.88 -17.52 -52.62
C GLY A 543 -13.21 -18.01 -53.18
N LEU A 544 -14.02 -17.05 -53.62
CA LEU A 544 -14.97 -17.18 -54.72
C LEU A 544 -15.23 -15.77 -55.29
N THR A 545 -14.69 -15.52 -56.48
CA THR A 545 -14.91 -14.30 -57.26
C THR A 545 -16.35 -14.26 -57.78
N LEU A 546 -17.06 -13.16 -57.54
CA LEU A 546 -18.29 -12.80 -58.25
C LEU A 546 -18.10 -11.41 -58.89
N PRO A 547 -18.68 -11.16 -60.07
CA PRO A 547 -18.14 -10.21 -61.03
C PRO A 547 -18.54 -8.76 -60.76
N ASP A 548 -17.62 -7.88 -61.14
CA ASP A 548 -17.72 -6.43 -61.23
C ASP A 548 -18.93 -5.98 -62.06
N ASN A 549 -19.76 -5.11 -61.48
CA ASN A 549 -20.74 -4.34 -62.23
C ASN A 549 -20.88 -2.96 -61.59
N GLY A 550 -20.32 -1.97 -62.29
CA GLY A 550 -20.17 -0.60 -61.83
C GLY A 550 -21.47 0.17 -61.67
N GLY A 551 -21.38 1.24 -60.89
CA GLY A 551 -22.43 2.23 -60.70
C GLY A 551 -22.22 3.02 -59.43
N GLY A 552 -21.40 4.08 -59.51
CA GLY A 552 -21.16 4.99 -58.39
C GLY A 552 -22.38 5.83 -58.03
N LEU A 553 -22.38 6.34 -56.79
CA LEU A 553 -23.02 7.55 -56.26
C LEU A 553 -22.81 7.46 -54.74
N GLY A 554 -22.13 8.39 -54.06
CA GLY A 554 -22.37 9.82 -54.08
C GLY A 554 -23.13 10.18 -52.80
N LEU A 555 -22.38 10.49 -51.73
CA LEU A 555 -22.89 10.94 -50.42
C LEU A 555 -23.85 12.13 -50.56
N PRO A 556 -24.79 12.29 -49.62
CA PRO A 556 -25.12 13.63 -49.16
C PRO A 556 -24.99 13.73 -47.63
N GLY A 557 -24.18 14.70 -47.20
CA GLY A 557 -24.13 15.16 -45.82
C GLY A 557 -25.15 16.26 -45.52
N GLY A 558 -25.20 16.64 -44.25
CA GLY A 558 -25.58 17.99 -43.80
C GLY A 558 -27.04 18.21 -43.47
N LEU A 559 -27.36 18.29 -42.17
CA LEU A 559 -28.55 18.98 -41.69
C LEU A 559 -28.16 19.95 -40.58
N GLN A 560 -28.22 21.23 -40.94
CA GLN A 560 -28.08 22.42 -40.13
C GLN A 560 -29.46 23.12 -40.16
N LEU A 561 -30.02 23.42 -38.98
CA LEU A 561 -31.26 24.20 -38.77
C LEU A 561 -31.07 25.65 -39.28
N PRO A 562 -32.11 26.50 -39.55
CA PRO A 562 -33.44 26.53 -38.91
C PRO A 562 -34.68 26.98 -39.75
N GLY A 563 -35.87 26.78 -39.18
CA GLY A 563 -37.03 27.71 -39.14
C GLY A 563 -37.54 28.43 -40.41
N GLY A 564 -38.75 28.06 -40.84
CA GLY A 564 -39.63 28.88 -41.69
C GLY A 564 -40.80 28.08 -42.29
N SER A 565 -42.02 28.24 -41.76
CA SER A 565 -43.29 27.80 -42.40
C SER A 565 -43.63 28.67 -43.63
N PRO A 566 -44.72 28.47 -44.43
CA PRO A 566 -45.84 27.50 -44.34
C PRO A 566 -46.22 26.85 -45.72
N LEU A 567 -47.43 26.27 -45.81
CA LEU A 567 -48.18 25.84 -47.02
C LEU A 567 -47.83 24.45 -47.55
N ASP A 568 -48.73 23.63 -48.09
CA ASP A 568 -50.19 23.45 -48.03
C ASP A 568 -50.43 22.11 -48.78
N GLU A 569 -51.54 21.43 -48.49
CA GLU A 569 -52.23 20.44 -49.33
C GLU A 569 -51.45 19.39 -50.16
N SER A 570 -51.67 18.10 -49.87
CA SER A 570 -52.63 17.26 -50.64
C SER A 570 -52.46 15.72 -50.46
N ARG A 571 -53.59 15.09 -50.09
CA ARG A 571 -54.12 13.77 -50.52
C ARG A 571 -53.43 12.43 -50.12
N GLN A 572 -53.96 11.80 -49.05
CA GLN A 572 -54.78 10.56 -49.01
C GLN A 572 -54.70 9.49 -50.15
N PRO A 573 -55.18 8.24 -49.97
CA PRO A 573 -54.89 7.19 -48.96
C PRO A 573 -54.82 5.75 -49.61
N ALA A 574 -54.54 4.67 -48.84
CA ALA A 574 -55.24 3.35 -48.89
C ALA A 574 -54.44 2.18 -48.24
N GLN A 575 -55.19 1.39 -47.48
CA GLN A 575 -54.93 0.10 -46.79
C GLN A 575 -55.03 -1.12 -47.75
N PRO A 576 -55.09 -2.39 -47.27
CA PRO A 576 -54.25 -3.16 -46.33
C PRO A 576 -53.87 -4.56 -46.93
N ASP A 577 -53.04 -5.38 -46.25
CA ASP A 577 -53.40 -6.78 -45.90
C ASP A 577 -52.26 -7.68 -45.37
N THR A 578 -52.59 -8.36 -44.25
CA THR A 578 -52.25 -9.74 -43.83
C THR A 578 -50.84 -10.14 -43.37
N ALA A 579 -50.80 -10.73 -42.17
CA ALA A 579 -49.68 -11.39 -41.50
C ALA A 579 -49.48 -12.86 -41.96
N PRO A 580 -48.35 -13.51 -41.61
CA PRO A 580 -48.41 -14.44 -40.47
C PRO A 580 -47.17 -14.51 -39.57
N LYS A 581 -47.37 -15.13 -38.40
CA LYS A 581 -46.51 -15.30 -37.21
C LYS A 581 -45.22 -16.12 -37.45
N GLN A 582 -44.16 -15.81 -36.69
CA GLN A 582 -43.02 -16.70 -36.44
C GLN A 582 -42.82 -16.94 -34.93
N ASN A 583 -42.85 -18.22 -34.56
CA ASN A 583 -42.31 -18.81 -33.34
C ASN A 583 -40.83 -19.15 -33.60
N ASN A 584 -39.93 -18.92 -32.63
CA ASN A 584 -39.01 -19.97 -32.15
C ASN A 584 -38.12 -19.50 -30.99
N THR A 585 -38.04 -20.41 -30.04
CA THR A 585 -37.42 -20.49 -28.71
C THR A 585 -35.89 -20.39 -28.69
N ALA A 586 -35.35 -19.84 -27.58
CA ALA A 586 -33.92 -19.81 -27.25
C ALA A 586 -33.39 -21.18 -26.75
N PRO A 587 -32.07 -21.48 -26.84
CA PRO A 587 -31.52 -22.78 -26.47
C PRO A 587 -31.19 -22.92 -24.97
N ASP A 588 -31.42 -24.12 -24.46
CA ASP A 588 -31.18 -24.61 -23.09
C ASP A 588 -29.70 -25.00 -22.87
N LEU A 589 -29.13 -24.63 -21.71
CA LEU A 589 -27.70 -24.66 -21.39
C LEU A 589 -27.27 -25.86 -20.52
N SER A 590 -28.10 -26.89 -20.39
CA SER A 590 -27.86 -27.99 -19.43
C SER A 590 -27.08 -29.21 -19.96
N ALA A 591 -26.26 -29.09 -21.01
CA ALA A 591 -25.47 -30.23 -21.53
C ALA A 591 -23.95 -29.94 -21.53
N PRO A 592 -23.08 -30.92 -21.17
CA PRO A 592 -21.64 -30.71 -21.13
C PRO A 592 -21.02 -30.76 -22.53
N PRO A 593 -19.86 -30.11 -22.74
CA PRO A 593 -19.30 -29.90 -24.08
C PRO A 593 -18.70 -31.18 -24.66
N SER A 594 -19.05 -31.49 -25.91
CA SER A 594 -18.39 -32.54 -26.69
C SER A 594 -17.09 -31.99 -27.30
N PHE A 595 -15.97 -32.62 -26.98
CA PHE A 595 -14.71 -32.40 -27.68
C PHE A 595 -14.70 -33.16 -28.99
N ASN A 596 -14.49 -32.44 -30.10
CA ASN A 596 -13.85 -32.94 -31.30
C ASN A 596 -12.82 -31.90 -31.74
#